data_AF-A0A8B2U2H8-F1
#
_entry.id   AF-A0A8B2U2H8-F1
#
_cell.length_a   1.000
_cell.length_b   1.000
_cell.length_c   1.000
_cell.angle_alpha   90.00
_cell.angle_beta   90.00
_cell.angle_gamma   90.00
#
_symmetry.space_group_name_H-M   'P 1'
#
loop_
_entity.id
_entity.type
_entity.pdbx_description
1 polymer ?
#
loop_
_entity_poly.entity_id
_entity_poly.type
_entity_poly.pdbx_seq_one_letter_code
_entity_poly.pdbx_strand_id
1 'polypeptide(L)'
;MKSQNNIFSCLDKQLAIALNQLKLLYDNRNHDRCKTLSGRYIKICENYINLDNIDSESKNYLRVISLFFRGFIDYIDLMKIMNSIDIHSDIEHKKIENMWDILCDIKINIPYIKIIKHPLVKFIIEETSEINKWFLDYFGPGLYFSTVILCDYKCNICNNNIDDCEHRPGTIYNGTICQKVGYNIKDILSVDIVENPADPKCRIWPWNINDDGTYSARIMTLNSN
;
A
#
# COMPACT_ATOMS: atom_id res chain seq x y z
N MET A 1 -24.25 24.58 -6.53
CA MET A 1 -23.53 24.44 -5.24
C MET A 1 -24.33 23.77 -4.11
N LYS A 2 -25.63 23.43 -4.24
CA LYS A 2 -26.37 22.69 -3.19
C LYS A 2 -26.35 21.15 -3.32
N SER A 3 -25.86 20.59 -4.43
CA SER A 3 -25.83 19.13 -4.69
C SER A 3 -24.56 18.42 -4.23
N GLN A 4 -23.41 19.10 -4.22
CA GLN A 4 -22.10 18.50 -3.87
C GLN A 4 -21.98 18.11 -2.39
N ASN A 5 -22.57 18.90 -1.48
CA ASN A 5 -22.60 18.56 -0.04
C ASN A 5 -23.41 17.29 0.29
N ASN A 6 -24.24 16.78 -0.64
CA ASN A 6 -25.11 15.65 -0.36
C ASN A 6 -24.38 14.31 -0.53
N ILE A 7 -23.55 14.17 -1.58
CA ILE A 7 -22.85 12.91 -1.89
C ILE A 7 -21.81 12.58 -0.80
N PHE A 8 -20.97 13.55 -0.43
CA PHE A 8 -19.99 13.39 0.65
C PHE A 8 -20.63 12.96 1.97
N SER A 9 -21.67 13.67 2.40
CA SER A 9 -22.37 13.34 3.64
C SER A 9 -23.01 11.94 3.63
N CYS A 10 -23.41 11.46 2.45
CA CYS A 10 -23.95 10.12 2.26
C CYS A 10 -22.82 9.07 2.32
N LEU A 11 -21.71 9.32 1.63
CA LEU A 11 -20.51 8.48 1.66
C LEU A 11 -19.96 8.33 3.08
N ASP A 12 -19.86 9.41 3.84
CA ASP A 12 -19.39 9.38 5.22
C ASP A 12 -20.27 8.52 6.13
N LYS A 13 -21.60 8.64 5.98
CA LYS A 13 -22.54 7.80 6.74
C LYS A 13 -22.40 6.32 6.37
N GLN A 14 -22.32 6.01 5.08
CA GLN A 14 -22.13 4.63 4.62
C GLN A 14 -20.79 4.05 5.08
N LEU A 15 -19.73 4.85 5.01
CA LEU A 15 -18.41 4.49 5.50
C LEU A 15 -18.44 4.21 7.00
N ALA A 16 -19.06 5.07 7.81
CA ALA A 16 -19.17 4.85 9.25
C ALA A 16 -19.91 3.54 9.59
N ILE A 17 -21.01 3.24 8.87
CA ILE A 17 -21.72 1.95 9.03
C ILE A 17 -20.81 0.78 8.68
N ALA A 18 -20.10 0.86 7.55
CA ALA A 18 -19.17 -0.17 7.11
C ALA A 18 -18.05 -0.42 8.13
N LEU A 19 -17.45 0.64 8.65
CA LEU A 19 -16.35 0.57 9.60
C LEU A 19 -16.80 0.03 10.96
N ASN A 20 -18.01 0.37 11.42
CA ASN A 20 -18.59 -0.22 12.62
C ASN A 20 -18.86 -1.73 12.46
N GLN A 21 -19.39 -2.14 11.30
CA GLN A 21 -19.59 -3.56 10.98
C GLN A 21 -18.25 -4.31 10.91
N LEU A 22 -17.24 -3.74 10.25
CA LEU A 22 -15.90 -4.33 10.21
C LEU A 22 -15.29 -4.46 11.60
N LYS A 23 -15.42 -3.42 12.44
CA LYS A 23 -14.93 -3.46 13.82
C LYS A 23 -15.57 -4.61 14.59
N LEU A 24 -16.90 -4.74 14.53
CA LEU A 24 -17.61 -5.84 15.19
C LEU A 24 -17.14 -7.22 14.68
N LEU A 25 -16.96 -7.38 13.37
CA LEU A 25 -16.48 -8.64 12.80
C LEU A 25 -15.05 -8.95 13.23
N TYR A 26 -14.19 -7.94 13.27
CA TYR A 26 -12.79 -8.06 13.70
C TYR A 26 -12.69 -8.43 15.18
N ASP A 27 -13.42 -7.73 16.05
CA ASP A 27 -13.44 -7.99 17.49
C ASP A 27 -13.95 -9.43 17.78
N ASN A 28 -14.83 -9.97 16.94
CA ASN A 28 -15.30 -11.37 16.98
C ASN A 28 -14.41 -12.37 16.23
N ARG A 29 -13.20 -11.97 15.83
CA ARG A 29 -12.21 -12.79 15.09
C ARG A 29 -12.73 -13.39 13.78
N ASN A 30 -13.74 -12.77 13.17
CA ASN A 30 -14.33 -13.25 11.92
C ASN A 30 -13.61 -12.68 10.69
N HIS A 31 -12.32 -13.02 10.58
CA HIS A 31 -11.40 -12.45 9.60
C HIS A 31 -11.82 -12.66 8.14
N ASP A 32 -12.42 -13.80 7.81
CA ASP A 32 -12.84 -14.08 6.43
C ASP A 32 -14.07 -13.25 6.03
N ARG A 33 -14.99 -12.98 6.97
CA ARG A 33 -16.08 -12.02 6.72
C ARG A 33 -15.59 -10.58 6.64
N CYS A 34 -14.60 -10.19 7.44
CA CYS A 34 -13.94 -8.90 7.30
C CYS A 34 -13.41 -8.71 5.87
N LYS A 35 -12.63 -9.66 5.38
CA LYS A 35 -12.09 -9.62 4.01
C LYS A 35 -13.18 -9.57 2.94
N THR A 36 -14.22 -10.39 3.10
CA THR A 36 -15.36 -10.41 2.18
C THR A 36 -16.05 -9.05 2.12
N LEU A 37 -16.28 -8.42 3.28
CA LEU A 37 -16.90 -7.11 3.36
C LEU A 37 -16.00 -6.02 2.75
N SER A 38 -14.72 -6.00 3.10
CA SER A 38 -13.74 -5.08 2.51
C SER A 38 -13.66 -5.21 0.99
N GLY A 39 -13.59 -6.45 0.47
CA GLY A 39 -13.58 -6.72 -0.97
C GLY A 39 -14.82 -6.20 -1.70
N ARG A 40 -16.00 -6.27 -1.07
CA ARG A 40 -17.22 -5.67 -1.60
C ARG A 40 -17.12 -4.14 -1.67
N TYR A 41 -16.66 -3.49 -0.60
CA TYR A 41 -16.52 -2.04 -0.58
C TYR A 41 -15.47 -1.53 -1.56
N ILE A 42 -14.36 -2.26 -1.75
CA ILE A 42 -13.38 -1.93 -2.80
C ILE A 42 -14.07 -1.91 -4.16
N LYS A 43 -14.79 -2.98 -4.53
CA LYS A 43 -15.51 -3.05 -5.81
C LYS A 43 -16.53 -1.92 -5.97
N ILE A 44 -17.28 -1.61 -4.91
CA ILE A 44 -18.23 -0.50 -4.90
C ILE A 44 -17.50 0.82 -5.18
N CYS A 45 -16.40 1.11 -4.48
CA CYS A 45 -15.64 2.34 -4.67
C CYS A 45 -15.10 2.46 -6.10
N GLU A 46 -14.48 1.40 -6.64
CA GLU A 46 -13.97 1.40 -8.02
C GLU A 46 -15.09 1.63 -9.04
N ASN A 47 -16.26 1.02 -8.85
CA ASN A 47 -17.41 1.24 -9.72
C ASN A 47 -17.84 2.72 -9.72
N TYR A 48 -17.92 3.37 -8.56
CA TYR A 48 -18.29 4.79 -8.47
C TYR A 48 -17.19 5.72 -9.01
N ILE A 49 -15.91 5.39 -8.82
CA ILE A 49 -14.79 6.18 -9.38
C ILE A 49 -14.88 6.26 -10.91
N ASN A 50 -15.34 5.20 -11.56
CA ASN A 50 -15.44 5.12 -13.02
C ASN A 50 -16.70 5.77 -13.60
N LEU A 51 -17.62 6.30 -12.77
CA LEU A 51 -18.81 6.99 -13.26
C LEU A 51 -18.50 8.45 -13.65
N ASP A 52 -19.02 8.90 -14.78
CA ASP A 52 -18.79 10.27 -15.27
C ASP A 52 -19.53 11.35 -14.45
N ASN A 53 -20.61 10.98 -13.77
CA ASN A 53 -21.47 11.91 -13.02
C ASN A 53 -20.99 12.18 -11.58
N ILE A 54 -19.89 11.55 -11.15
CA ILE A 54 -19.28 11.79 -9.83
C ILE A 54 -18.18 12.84 -9.98
N ASP A 55 -18.20 13.85 -9.11
CA ASP A 55 -17.19 14.91 -9.12
C ASP A 55 -15.81 14.40 -8.66
N SER A 56 -14.75 15.11 -9.06
CA SER A 56 -13.36 14.71 -8.78
C SER A 56 -13.05 14.59 -7.29
N GLU A 57 -13.66 15.42 -6.44
CA GLU A 57 -13.40 15.40 -5.00
C GLU A 57 -14.00 14.11 -4.41
N SER A 58 -15.24 13.79 -4.79
CA SER A 58 -15.91 12.54 -4.39
C SER A 58 -15.12 11.32 -4.87
N LYS A 59 -14.60 11.33 -6.10
CA LYS A 59 -13.73 10.25 -6.61
C LYS A 59 -12.44 10.11 -5.83
N ASN A 60 -11.82 11.23 -5.47
CA ASN A 60 -10.62 11.22 -4.63
C ASN A 60 -10.91 10.59 -3.27
N TYR A 61 -12.04 10.93 -2.66
CA TYR A 61 -12.41 10.37 -1.37
C TYR A 61 -12.76 8.87 -1.46
N LEU A 62 -13.47 8.44 -2.49
CA LEU A 62 -13.72 7.03 -2.79
C LEU A 62 -12.41 6.24 -2.98
N ARG A 63 -11.38 6.85 -3.60
CA ARG A 63 -10.05 6.22 -3.70
C ARG A 63 -9.44 6.03 -2.31
N VAL A 64 -9.50 7.03 -1.43
CA VAL A 64 -9.00 6.89 -0.05
C VAL A 64 -9.72 5.78 0.71
N ILE A 65 -11.05 5.69 0.57
CA ILE A 65 -11.85 4.63 1.17
C ILE A 65 -11.42 3.26 0.64
N SER A 66 -11.25 3.12 -0.68
CA SER A 66 -10.77 1.87 -1.28
C SER A 66 -9.38 1.48 -0.77
N LEU A 67 -8.45 2.43 -0.62
CA LEU A 67 -7.11 2.17 -0.09
C LEU A 67 -7.17 1.66 1.35
N PHE A 68 -8.06 2.22 2.19
CA PHE A 68 -8.28 1.70 3.54
C PHE A 68 -8.74 0.24 3.52
N PHE A 69 -9.77 -0.10 2.74
CA PHE A 69 -10.28 -1.47 2.72
C PHE A 69 -9.26 -2.47 2.16
N ARG A 70 -8.43 -2.08 1.18
CA ARG A 70 -7.30 -2.91 0.70
C ARG A 70 -6.28 -3.13 1.81
N GLY A 71 -5.78 -2.04 2.41
CA GLY A 71 -4.84 -2.12 3.52
C GLY A 71 -5.37 -2.90 4.74
N PHE A 72 -6.68 -2.91 4.97
CA PHE A 72 -7.30 -3.72 6.03
C PHE A 72 -7.29 -5.22 5.71
N ILE A 73 -7.46 -5.61 4.44
CA ILE A 73 -7.30 -7.01 4.01
C ILE A 73 -5.85 -7.43 4.22
N ASP A 74 -4.91 -6.60 3.76
CA ASP A 74 -3.47 -6.82 3.88
C ASP A 74 -3.06 -6.95 5.35
N TYR A 75 -3.60 -6.10 6.22
CA TYR A 75 -3.38 -6.19 7.67
C TYR A 75 -3.88 -7.52 8.26
N ILE A 76 -5.05 -8.00 7.84
CA ILE A 76 -5.55 -9.31 8.30
C ILE A 76 -4.61 -10.43 7.84
N ASP A 77 -4.09 -10.36 6.61
CA ASP A 77 -3.11 -11.33 6.10
C ASP A 77 -1.79 -11.28 6.85
N LEU A 78 -1.29 -10.08 7.11
CA LEU A 78 -0.11 -9.83 7.94
C LEU A 78 -0.25 -10.52 9.30
N MET A 79 -1.36 -10.28 10.00
CA MET A 79 -1.62 -10.89 11.30
C MET A 79 -1.74 -12.42 11.22
N LYS A 80 -2.32 -12.97 10.15
CA LYS A 80 -2.39 -14.43 9.96
C LYS A 80 -0.98 -15.03 9.81
N ILE A 81 -0.10 -14.38 9.03
CA ILE A 81 1.29 -14.83 8.86
C ILE A 81 2.03 -14.74 10.19
N MET A 82 1.97 -13.59 10.85
CA MET A 82 2.65 -13.34 12.14
C MET A 82 2.28 -14.38 13.21
N ASN A 83 1.01 -14.79 13.28
CA ASN A 83 0.55 -15.77 14.26
C ASN A 83 0.90 -17.23 13.89
N SER A 84 1.35 -17.47 12.65
CA SER A 84 1.65 -18.81 12.14
C SER A 84 3.14 -19.10 12.01
N ILE A 85 3.97 -18.06 12.11
CA ILE A 85 5.39 -18.14 11.81
C ILE A 85 6.19 -18.53 13.04
N ASP A 86 7.10 -19.50 12.88
CA ASP A 86 8.22 -19.66 13.80
C ASP A 86 9.38 -18.82 13.27
N ILE A 87 9.61 -17.68 13.89
CA ILE A 87 10.61 -16.69 13.44
C ILE A 87 12.05 -17.22 13.53
N HIS A 88 12.28 -18.29 14.30
CA HIS A 88 13.59 -18.93 14.45
C HIS A 88 13.83 -20.06 13.46
N SER A 89 12.84 -20.39 12.63
CA SER A 89 12.92 -21.47 11.65
C SER A 89 13.41 -20.96 10.30
N ASP A 90 14.51 -21.51 9.81
CA ASP A 90 15.07 -21.17 8.49
C ASP A 90 14.11 -21.52 7.33
N ILE A 91 13.15 -22.42 7.56
CA ILE A 91 12.15 -22.84 6.57
C ILE A 91 11.13 -21.70 6.30
N GLU A 92 11.03 -20.74 7.21
CA GLU A 92 10.02 -19.69 7.21
C GLU A 92 10.50 -18.37 6.60
N HIS A 93 11.75 -18.30 6.12
CA HIS A 93 12.35 -17.10 5.53
C HIS A 93 11.48 -16.42 4.47
N LYS A 94 10.86 -17.19 3.55
CA LYS A 94 9.96 -16.60 2.54
C LYS A 94 8.67 -16.04 3.13
N LYS A 95 8.18 -16.58 4.24
CA LYS A 95 7.04 -15.98 4.95
C LYS A 95 7.45 -14.68 5.65
N ILE A 96 8.67 -14.59 6.19
CA ILE A 96 9.22 -13.35 6.76
C ILE A 96 9.35 -12.26 5.68
N GLU A 97 9.90 -12.62 4.52
CA GLU A 97 10.01 -11.69 3.38
C GLU A 97 8.63 -11.19 2.92
N ASN A 98 7.66 -12.10 2.81
CA ASN A 98 6.28 -11.74 2.44
C ASN A 98 5.61 -10.85 3.51
N MET A 99 5.87 -11.11 4.79
CA MET A 99 5.41 -10.29 5.90
C MET A 99 5.91 -8.84 5.77
N TRP A 100 7.18 -8.67 5.40
CA TRP A 100 7.77 -7.35 5.13
C TRP A 100 7.12 -6.66 3.92
N ASP A 101 6.90 -7.39 2.83
CA ASP A 101 6.28 -6.86 1.61
C ASP A 101 4.87 -6.33 1.90
N ILE A 102 4.06 -7.11 2.61
CA ILE A 102 2.70 -6.73 3.02
C ILE A 102 2.74 -5.51 3.95
N LEU A 103 3.67 -5.48 4.92
CA LEU A 103 3.82 -4.33 5.80
C LEU A 103 4.16 -3.05 5.02
N CYS A 104 5.02 -3.13 4.01
CA CYS A 104 5.34 -2.01 3.12
C CYS A 104 4.10 -1.53 2.34
N ASP A 105 3.27 -2.46 1.86
CA ASP A 105 2.01 -2.16 1.15
C ASP A 105 0.95 -1.50 2.03
N ILE A 106 0.89 -1.85 3.31
CA ILE A 106 0.00 -1.15 4.24
C ILE A 106 0.54 0.27 4.47
N LYS A 107 1.85 0.42 4.70
CA LYS A 107 2.49 1.71 5.02
C LYS A 107 2.36 2.74 3.90
N ILE A 108 2.46 2.33 2.63
CA ILE A 108 2.29 3.27 1.50
C ILE A 108 0.88 3.88 1.47
N ASN A 109 -0.13 3.21 2.05
CA ASN A 109 -1.50 3.69 2.11
C ASN A 109 -1.79 4.63 3.30
N ILE A 110 -1.00 4.55 4.39
CA ILE A 110 -1.20 5.32 5.64
C ILE A 110 -1.37 6.83 5.41
N PRO A 111 -0.52 7.51 4.61
CA PRO A 111 -0.65 8.95 4.39
C PRO A 111 -2.01 9.39 3.85
N TYR A 112 -2.67 8.52 3.08
CA TYR A 112 -3.99 8.79 2.51
C TYR A 112 -5.10 8.52 3.53
N ILE A 113 -5.07 7.38 4.20
CA ILE A 113 -6.19 6.92 5.04
C ILE A 113 -6.32 7.66 6.37
N LYS A 114 -5.26 8.36 6.83
CA LYS A 114 -5.26 9.14 8.09
C LYS A 114 -6.32 10.25 8.16
N ILE A 115 -6.90 10.62 7.01
CA ILE A 115 -7.99 11.58 6.93
C ILE A 115 -9.30 10.99 7.46
N ILE A 116 -9.49 9.66 7.38
CA ILE A 116 -10.69 8.98 7.86
C ILE A 116 -10.66 8.96 9.39
N LYS A 117 -11.57 9.70 10.02
CA LYS A 117 -11.67 9.82 11.48
C LYS A 117 -12.56 8.72 12.05
N HIS A 118 -12.00 7.52 12.21
CA HIS A 118 -12.70 6.39 12.82
C HIS A 118 -11.78 5.57 13.74
N PRO A 119 -12.26 5.06 14.89
CA PRO A 119 -11.43 4.29 15.83
C PRO A 119 -10.72 3.08 15.20
N LEU A 120 -11.41 2.35 14.32
CA LEU A 120 -10.80 1.21 13.60
C LEU A 120 -9.61 1.65 12.74
N VAL A 121 -9.71 2.78 12.03
CA VAL A 121 -8.63 3.27 11.17
C VAL A 121 -7.43 3.67 12.02
N LYS A 122 -7.69 4.38 13.13
CA LYS A 122 -6.65 4.77 14.10
C LYS A 122 -5.93 3.53 14.65
N PHE A 123 -6.69 2.53 15.11
CA PHE A 123 -6.15 1.26 15.60
C PHE A 123 -5.21 0.61 14.57
N ILE A 124 -5.62 0.50 13.31
CA ILE A 124 -4.81 -0.13 12.27
C ILE A 124 -3.51 0.63 12.01
N ILE A 125 -3.54 1.96 12.00
CA ILE A 125 -2.34 2.80 11.83
C ILE A 125 -1.37 2.58 13.00
N GLU A 126 -1.88 2.52 14.23
CA GLU A 126 -1.09 2.30 15.45
C GLU A 126 -0.48 0.89 15.45
N GLU A 127 -1.28 -0.15 15.24
CA GLU A 127 -0.79 -1.54 15.16
C GLU A 127 0.25 -1.73 14.05
N THR A 128 0.03 -1.13 12.88
CA THR A 128 1.01 -1.20 11.78
C THR A 128 2.34 -0.55 12.17
N SER A 129 2.30 0.53 12.97
CA SER A 129 3.49 1.21 13.46
C SER A 129 4.24 0.35 14.49
N GLU A 130 3.52 -0.30 15.40
CA GLU A 130 4.10 -1.22 16.38
C GLU A 130 4.70 -2.47 15.71
N ILE A 131 4.01 -3.06 14.72
CA ILE A 131 4.53 -4.19 13.95
C ILE A 131 5.80 -3.77 13.20
N ASN A 132 5.82 -2.60 12.58
CA ASN A 132 7.03 -2.09 11.93
C ASN A 132 8.18 -1.91 12.92
N LYS A 133 7.91 -1.35 14.10
CA LYS A 133 8.93 -1.19 15.15
C LYS A 133 9.49 -2.55 15.58
N TRP A 134 8.61 -3.50 15.91
CA TRP A 134 9.01 -4.87 16.24
C TRP A 134 9.87 -5.50 15.13
N PHE A 135 9.48 -5.32 13.87
CA PHE A 135 10.21 -5.85 12.73
C PHE A 135 11.62 -5.28 12.64
N LEU A 136 11.78 -3.97 12.83
CA LEU A 136 13.09 -3.31 12.82
C LEU A 136 13.92 -3.63 14.07
N ASP A 137 13.31 -3.80 15.23
CA ASP A 137 14.00 -4.22 16.46
C ASP A 137 14.56 -5.65 16.32
N TYR A 138 13.82 -6.54 15.66
CA TYR A 138 14.20 -7.94 15.49
C TYR A 138 15.18 -8.17 14.34
N PHE A 139 14.88 -7.63 13.15
CA PHE A 139 15.68 -7.87 11.93
C PHE A 139 16.68 -6.74 11.63
N GLY A 140 16.70 -5.69 12.44
CA GLY A 140 17.49 -4.49 12.23
C GLY A 140 16.86 -3.49 11.23
N PRO A 141 17.48 -2.31 11.05
CA PRO A 141 17.03 -1.31 10.07
C PRO A 141 17.07 -1.84 8.62
N GLY A 142 17.95 -2.80 8.35
CA GLY A 142 18.14 -3.42 7.05
C GLY A 142 19.01 -2.57 6.11
N LEU A 143 19.58 -3.24 5.11
CA LEU A 143 20.15 -2.62 3.92
C LEU A 143 19.27 -3.00 2.73
N TYR A 144 19.29 -2.19 1.68
CA TYR A 144 18.37 -2.33 0.56
C TYR A 144 19.10 -2.11 -0.76
N PHE A 145 18.68 -2.81 -1.80
CA PHE A 145 19.09 -2.49 -3.16
C PHE A 145 18.24 -1.36 -3.72
N SER A 146 18.88 -0.38 -4.35
CA SER A 146 18.24 0.70 -5.07
C SER A 146 18.83 0.79 -6.47
N THR A 147 17.99 0.66 -7.49
CA THR A 147 18.42 0.71 -8.89
C THR A 147 18.27 2.14 -9.44
N VAL A 148 19.32 2.67 -10.07
CA VAL A 148 19.27 3.93 -10.82
C VAL A 148 19.08 3.62 -12.30
N ILE A 149 17.91 3.97 -12.82
CA ILE A 149 17.55 3.76 -14.23
C ILE A 149 17.58 5.09 -14.95
N LEU A 150 18.29 5.15 -16.07
CA LEU A 150 18.19 6.26 -17.01
C LEU A 150 17.00 6.01 -17.93
N CYS A 151 15.92 6.76 -17.76
CA CYS A 151 14.75 6.69 -18.63
C CYS A 151 14.03 8.04 -18.69
N ASP A 152 13.14 8.16 -19.67
CA ASP A 152 12.22 9.30 -19.74
C ASP A 152 11.01 9.01 -18.85
N TYR A 153 10.32 10.06 -18.38
CA TYR A 153 9.22 9.89 -17.43
C TYR A 153 7.98 10.65 -17.84
N LYS A 154 6.83 9.98 -17.69
CA LYS A 154 5.53 10.57 -17.96
C LYS A 154 4.60 10.45 -16.76
N CYS A 155 3.63 11.36 -16.67
CA CYS A 155 2.53 11.25 -15.72
C CYS A 155 1.55 10.16 -16.17
N ASN A 156 1.11 9.28 -15.28
CA ASN A 156 0.06 8.29 -15.58
C ASN A 156 -1.33 8.88 -15.84
N ILE A 157 -1.56 10.14 -15.47
CA ILE A 157 -2.88 10.80 -15.61
C ILE A 157 -3.01 11.51 -16.95
N CYS A 158 -2.02 12.34 -17.33
CA CYS A 158 -2.07 13.12 -18.56
C CYS A 158 -1.11 12.65 -19.66
N ASN A 159 -0.24 11.67 -19.40
CA ASN A 159 0.81 11.19 -20.31
C ASN A 159 1.86 12.23 -20.76
N ASN A 160 1.80 13.47 -20.28
CA ASN A 160 2.84 14.47 -20.52
C ASN A 160 4.13 14.10 -19.77
N ASN A 161 5.24 14.71 -20.21
CA ASN A 161 6.49 14.68 -19.46
C ASN A 161 6.23 15.11 -18.00
N ILE A 162 6.80 14.37 -17.06
CA ILE A 162 6.57 14.62 -15.63
C ILE A 162 7.06 16.01 -15.21
N ASP A 163 8.07 16.55 -15.88
CA ASP A 163 8.64 17.87 -15.59
C ASP A 163 7.75 19.02 -16.11
N ASP A 164 6.87 18.73 -17.09
CA ASP A 164 5.99 19.69 -17.74
C ASP A 164 4.51 19.55 -17.30
N CYS A 165 4.27 18.76 -16.25
CA CYS A 165 2.95 18.34 -15.79
C CYS A 165 2.57 19.01 -14.46
N GLU A 166 1.32 19.46 -14.32
CA GLU A 166 0.83 20.06 -13.06
C GLU A 166 0.49 19.03 -11.96
N HIS A 167 0.37 17.74 -12.32
CA HIS A 167 0.09 16.68 -11.35
C HIS A 167 1.33 16.33 -10.53
N ARG A 168 1.16 16.28 -9.21
CA ARG A 168 2.22 15.91 -8.26
C ARG A 168 2.17 14.42 -7.95
N PRO A 169 3.26 13.66 -8.14
CA PRO A 169 3.34 12.26 -7.73
C PRO A 169 2.90 12.05 -6.27
N GLY A 170 2.13 11.00 -6.02
CA GLY A 170 1.56 10.68 -4.71
C GLY A 170 0.31 11.51 -4.34
N THR A 171 -0.19 12.37 -5.23
CA THR A 171 -1.47 13.07 -5.04
C THR A 171 -2.59 12.38 -5.81
N ILE A 172 -3.81 12.38 -5.26
CA ILE A 172 -4.99 11.80 -5.92
C ILE A 172 -5.68 12.87 -6.77
N TYR A 173 -5.88 12.58 -8.05
CA TYR A 173 -6.63 13.40 -8.99
C TYR A 173 -7.70 12.57 -9.67
N ASN A 174 -8.96 13.02 -9.60
CA ASN A 174 -10.11 12.35 -10.19
C ASN A 174 -10.18 10.84 -9.86
N GLY A 175 -9.84 10.46 -8.63
CA GLY A 175 -9.81 9.07 -8.17
C GLY A 175 -8.57 8.27 -8.62
N THR A 176 -7.55 8.89 -9.19
CA THR A 176 -6.29 8.25 -9.62
C THR A 176 -5.10 8.82 -8.87
N ILE A 177 -4.23 7.96 -8.33
CA ILE A 177 -2.98 8.42 -7.71
C ILE A 177 -2.00 8.77 -8.84
N CYS A 178 -1.51 9.99 -8.86
CA CYS A 178 -0.48 10.41 -9.82
C CYS A 178 0.82 9.63 -9.54
N GLN A 179 1.36 9.02 -10.58
CA GLN A 179 2.59 8.25 -10.56
C GLN A 179 3.51 8.69 -11.69
N LYS A 180 4.81 8.64 -11.41
CA LYS A 180 5.88 8.83 -12.39
C LYS A 180 6.11 7.49 -13.09
N VAL A 181 5.78 7.40 -14.37
CA VAL A 181 5.91 6.19 -15.17
C VAL A 181 7.14 6.32 -16.06
N GLY A 182 8.14 5.48 -15.80
CA GLY A 182 9.32 5.37 -16.66
C GLY A 182 8.92 4.80 -18.02
N TYR A 183 9.41 5.42 -19.09
CA TYR A 183 9.30 4.93 -20.46
C TYR A 183 10.61 5.20 -21.19
N ASN A 184 10.82 4.54 -22.33
CA ASN A 184 12.07 4.68 -23.10
C ASN A 184 13.31 4.47 -22.21
N ILE A 185 13.43 3.27 -21.63
CA ILE A 185 14.56 2.91 -20.78
C ILE A 185 15.83 2.94 -21.64
N LYS A 186 16.78 3.79 -21.27
CA LYS A 186 18.03 4.00 -21.98
C LYS A 186 19.13 3.13 -21.41
N ASP A 187 19.24 3.10 -20.07
CA ASP A 187 20.30 2.35 -19.38
C ASP A 187 19.96 2.08 -17.91
N ILE A 188 20.68 1.13 -17.31
CA ILE A 188 20.77 0.94 -15.86
C ILE A 188 22.14 1.47 -15.42
N LEU A 189 22.14 2.60 -14.71
CA LEU A 189 23.37 3.31 -14.35
C LEU A 189 24.08 2.66 -13.15
N SER A 190 23.31 2.26 -12.14
CA SER A 190 23.85 1.64 -10.93
C SER A 190 22.82 0.77 -10.22
N VAL A 191 23.33 -0.13 -9.39
CA VAL A 191 22.60 -0.82 -8.33
C VAL A 191 23.36 -0.54 -7.04
N ASP A 192 22.78 0.31 -6.19
CA ASP A 192 23.40 0.79 -4.97
C ASP A 192 22.85 0.05 -3.75
N ILE A 193 23.68 -0.11 -2.72
CA ILE A 193 23.24 -0.59 -1.40
C ILE A 193 23.03 0.64 -0.50
N VAL A 194 21.81 0.80 0.00
CA VAL A 194 21.38 1.99 0.74
C VAL A 194 20.64 1.64 2.03
N GLU A 195 20.65 2.56 2.99
CA GLU A 195 19.87 2.46 4.23
C GLU A 195 18.45 3.03 4.07
N ASN A 196 18.25 3.96 3.12
CA ASN A 196 16.98 4.62 2.85
C ASN A 196 16.58 4.43 1.37
N PRO A 197 15.91 3.32 1.02
CA PRO A 197 15.57 3.00 -0.36
C PRO A 197 14.34 3.75 -0.85
N ALA A 198 14.24 3.90 -2.18
CA ALA A 198 12.98 4.28 -2.82
C ALA A 198 11.92 3.16 -2.72
N ASP A 199 12.34 1.90 -2.78
CA ASP A 199 11.49 0.72 -2.61
C ASP A 199 11.98 -0.13 -1.41
N PRO A 200 11.32 -0.04 -0.24
CA PRO A 200 11.72 -0.82 0.94
C PRO A 200 11.53 -2.32 0.75
N LYS A 201 10.78 -2.79 -0.25
CA LYS A 201 10.62 -4.23 -0.52
C LYS A 201 11.89 -4.88 -1.08
N CYS A 202 12.87 -4.09 -1.53
CA CYS A 202 14.16 -4.56 -2.02
C CYS A 202 15.18 -4.76 -0.88
N ARG A 203 14.71 -5.24 0.28
CA ARG A 203 15.53 -5.49 1.47
C ARG A 203 16.51 -6.63 1.23
N ILE A 204 17.74 -6.45 1.70
CA ILE A 204 18.79 -7.46 1.71
C ILE A 204 18.59 -8.32 2.95
N TRP A 205 18.44 -9.62 2.72
CA TRP A 205 18.16 -10.65 3.70
C TRP A 205 19.33 -11.61 3.81
N PRO A 206 19.94 -11.79 4.98
CA PRO A 206 21.19 -12.52 5.13
C PRO A 206 21.10 -14.00 4.69
N TRP A 207 19.91 -14.59 4.72
CA TRP A 207 19.67 -15.97 4.31
C TRP A 207 19.54 -16.19 2.79
N ASN A 208 19.59 -15.14 1.97
CA ASN A 208 19.58 -15.26 0.50
C ASN A 208 20.99 -15.42 -0.10
N ILE A 209 21.96 -15.83 0.70
CA ILE A 209 23.30 -16.24 0.25
C ILE A 209 23.19 -17.67 -0.31
N ASN A 210 23.67 -17.87 -1.53
CA ASN A 210 23.76 -19.17 -2.19
C ASN A 210 24.98 -19.95 -1.68
N ASP A 211 24.99 -21.28 -1.88
CA ASP A 211 26.08 -22.17 -1.42
C ASP A 211 27.46 -21.81 -1.98
N ASP A 212 27.51 -21.16 -3.15
CA ASP A 212 28.73 -20.69 -3.80
C ASP A 212 29.22 -19.32 -3.27
N GLY A 213 28.57 -18.79 -2.24
CA GLY A 213 28.86 -17.48 -1.65
C GLY A 213 28.32 -16.30 -2.44
N THR A 214 27.59 -16.53 -3.54
CA THR A 214 26.90 -15.46 -4.26
C THR A 214 25.60 -15.08 -3.58
N TYR A 215 25.05 -13.90 -3.91
CA TYR A 215 23.84 -13.38 -3.28
C TYR A 215 22.76 -13.13 -4.33
N SER A 216 21.57 -13.70 -4.12
CA SER A 216 20.40 -13.49 -4.98
C SER A 216 19.45 -12.49 -4.35
N ALA A 217 19.10 -11.42 -5.07
CA ALA A 217 18.32 -10.32 -4.51
C ALA A 217 17.20 -9.82 -5.42
N ARG A 218 16.12 -9.31 -4.81
CA ARG A 218 15.23 -8.36 -5.46
C ARG A 218 15.90 -6.98 -5.48
N ILE A 219 16.17 -6.45 -6.67
CA ILE A 219 16.77 -5.12 -6.86
C ILE A 219 15.75 -4.04 -7.28
N MET A 220 14.54 -4.48 -7.67
CA MET A 220 13.43 -3.63 -8.11
C MET A 220 12.11 -4.39 -8.05
N THR A 221 11.03 -3.70 -7.71
CA THR A 221 9.66 -4.20 -7.88
C THR A 221 8.99 -3.47 -9.05
N LEU A 222 8.52 -4.22 -10.04
CA LEU A 222 7.73 -3.69 -11.16
C LEU A 222 6.26 -4.04 -10.93
N ASN A 223 5.41 -3.02 -10.80
CA ASN A 223 3.96 -3.23 -10.79
C ASN A 223 3.48 -3.32 -12.23
N SER A 224 2.98 -4.49 -12.64
CA SER A 224 2.21 -4.63 -13.87
C SER A 224 0.86 -3.95 -13.67
N ASN A 225 0.58 -2.89 -14.45
CA ASN A 225 -0.76 -2.31 -14.56
C ASN A 225 -1.71 -3.26 -15.30
#